data_AF-A0A842KZE0-F1
#
_entry.id   AF-A0A842KZE0-F1
#
_cell.length_a   1.000
_cell.length_b   1.000
_cell.length_c   1.000
_cell.angle_alpha   90.00
_cell.angle_beta   90.00
_cell.angle_gamma   90.00
#
_symmetry.space_group_name_H-M   'P 1'
#
loop_
_entity.id
_entity.type
_entity.pdbx_description
1 polymer ?
#
loop_
_entity_poly.entity_id
_entity_poly.type
_entity_poly.pdbx_seq_one_letter_code
_entity_poly.pdbx_strand_id
1 'polypeptide(L)'
;LLPDIPRERFVQIGNGSGAGASMLLLSKKKWSEAEEIVRRVKVIELNLVPFFKDEFISATYFPHKDENLFRNSLEKIREFETKF
;
A
#
# COMPACT_ATOMS: atom_id res chain seq x y z
N LEU A 1 7.98 -4.25 -1.04
CA LEU A 1 7.19 -3.33 -0.18
C LEU A 1 6.00 -2.74 -0.95
N LEU A 2 6.24 -1.97 -2.01
CA LEU A 2 5.19 -1.45 -2.90
C LEU A 2 5.08 -2.34 -4.15
N PRO A 3 3.91 -2.40 -4.81
CA PRO A 3 3.77 -3.12 -6.07
C PRO A 3 4.58 -2.45 -7.19
N ASP A 4 5.00 -3.24 -8.17
CA ASP A 4 5.82 -2.78 -9.30
C ASP A 4 4.97 -2.07 -10.36
N ILE A 5 4.59 -0.84 -10.06
CA ILE A 5 3.76 0.03 -10.91
C ILE A 5 4.40 1.42 -11.04
N PRO A 6 3.96 2.26 -12.01
CA PRO A 6 4.55 3.58 -12.22
C PRO A 6 4.54 4.46 -10.97
N ARG A 7 5.65 5.16 -10.73
CA ARG A 7 5.88 5.95 -9.50
C ARG A 7 4.84 7.06 -9.32
N GLU A 8 4.35 7.59 -10.43
CA GLU A 8 3.39 8.69 -10.53
C GLU A 8 2.02 8.30 -9.93
N ARG A 9 1.75 7.01 -9.71
CA ARG A 9 0.54 6.52 -9.04
C ARG A 9 0.62 6.53 -7.52
N PHE A 10 1.77 6.87 -6.95
CA PHE A 10 1.96 6.94 -5.51
C PHE A 10 1.98 8.39 -5.02
N VAL A 11 1.21 8.66 -3.98
CA VAL A 11 1.18 9.96 -3.29
C VAL A 11 1.40 9.73 -1.81
N GLN A 12 2.38 10.44 -1.22
CA GLN A 12 2.64 10.39 0.21
C GLN A 12 1.73 11.38 0.94
N ILE A 13 0.92 10.88 1.88
CA ILE A 13 -0.02 11.71 2.66
C ILE A 13 0.50 12.06 4.08
N GLY A 14 1.65 11.52 4.49
CA GLY A 14 2.17 11.70 5.84
C GLY A 14 1.27 11.08 6.91
N ASN A 15 1.07 11.77 8.04
CA ASN A 15 0.18 11.31 9.11
C ASN A 15 -1.29 11.61 8.77
N GLY A 16 -1.91 10.72 8.00
CA GLY A 16 -3.33 10.81 7.64
C GLY A 16 -4.27 10.83 8.85
N SER A 17 -3.93 10.14 9.94
CA SER A 17 -4.74 10.14 11.17
C SER A 17 -4.76 11.51 11.84
N GLY A 18 -3.60 12.15 11.96
CA GLY A 18 -3.49 13.49 12.56
C GLY A 18 -4.15 14.56 11.71
N ALA A 19 -3.92 14.54 10.40
CA ALA A 19 -4.59 15.44 9.46
C ALA A 19 -6.12 15.26 9.50
N GLY A 20 -6.60 14.01 9.47
CA GLY A 20 -8.01 13.67 9.58
C GLY A 20 -8.62 14.18 10.88
N ALA A 21 -8.01 13.90 12.04
CA ALA A 21 -8.51 14.37 13.34
C ALA A 21 -8.67 15.89 13.39
N SER A 22 -7.70 16.64 12.89
CA SER A 22 -7.78 18.10 12.78
C SER A 22 -8.94 18.56 11.88
N MET A 23 -9.15 17.89 10.73
CA MET A 23 -10.26 18.19 9.83
C MET A 23 -11.63 17.94 10.47
N LEU A 24 -11.76 16.84 11.21
CA LEU A 24 -12.99 16.46 11.90
C LEU A 24 -13.30 17.44 13.04
N LEU A 25 -12.29 17.86 13.81
CA LEU A 25 -12.43 18.82 14.90
C LEU A 25 -12.97 20.18 14.41
N LEU A 26 -12.53 20.61 13.22
CA LEU A 26 -12.84 21.93 12.68
C LEU A 26 -14.09 21.95 11.79
N SER A 27 -14.69 20.81 11.44
CA SER A 27 -15.80 20.77 10.48
C SER A 27 -16.80 19.65 10.73
N LYS A 28 -18.03 20.04 11.10
CA LYS A 28 -19.20 19.13 11.18
C LYS A 28 -19.50 18.44 9.84
N LYS A 29 -19.26 19.12 8.70
CA LYS A 29 -19.43 18.52 7.37
C LYS A 29 -18.45 17.37 7.16
N LYS A 30 -17.18 17.56 7.55
CA LYS A 30 -16.16 16.50 7.48
C LYS A 30 -16.45 15.35 8.43
N TRP A 31 -17.04 15.65 9.58
CA TRP A 31 -17.57 14.63 10.48
C TRP A 31 -18.60 13.73 9.80
N SER A 32 -19.65 14.31 9.21
CA SER A 32 -20.67 13.52 8.49
C SER A 32 -20.09 12.74 7.31
N GLU A 33 -19.14 13.32 6.56
CA GLU A 33 -18.44 12.62 5.47
C GLU A 33 -17.68 11.38 5.99
N ALA A 34 -17.00 11.49 7.13
CA ALA A 34 -16.30 10.36 7.74
C ALA A 34 -17.26 9.26 8.22
N GLU A 35 -18.43 9.64 8.76
CA GLU A 35 -19.49 8.69 9.15
C GLU A 35 -20.06 7.93 7.93
N GLU A 36 -20.18 8.58 6.77
CA GLU A 36 -20.58 7.91 5.53
C GLU A 36 -19.49 7.00 4.97
N ILE A 37 -18.22 7.39 5.11
CA ILE A 37 -17.09 6.55 4.70
C ILE A 37 -17.04 5.28 5.54
N VAL A 38 -17.10 5.38 6.88
CA VAL A 38 -16.97 4.20 7.75
C VAL A 38 -18.07 3.17 7.51
N ARG A 39 -19.30 3.61 7.18
CA ARG A 39 -20.42 2.72 6.81
C ARG A 39 -20.16 1.90 5.55
N ARG A 40 -19.21 2.32 4.70
CA ARG A 40 -18.85 1.63 3.44
C ARG A 40 -17.59 0.78 3.56
N VAL A 41 -16.84 0.90 4.66
CA VAL A 41 -15.63 0.11 4.88
C VAL A 41 -16.00 -1.35 5.13
N LYS A 42 -15.32 -2.25 4.42
CA LYS A 42 -15.42 -3.70 4.63
C LYS A 42 -14.12 -4.20 5.24
N VAL A 43 -14.22 -4.85 6.38
CA VAL A 43 -13.08 -5.49 7.04
C VAL A 43 -12.83 -6.84 6.37
N ILE A 44 -11.56 -7.11 6.03
CA ILE A 44 -11.12 -8.39 5.50
C ILE A 44 -10.21 -9.05 6.54
N GLU A 45 -10.64 -10.19 7.05
CA GLU A 45 -9.91 -11.04 7.99
C GLU A 45 -8.84 -11.84 7.23
N LEU A 46 -7.59 -11.35 7.20
CA LEU A 46 -6.52 -11.94 6.39
C LEU A 46 -6.17 -13.39 6.77
N ASN A 47 -6.38 -13.77 8.03
CA ASN A 47 -6.23 -15.16 8.50
C ASN A 47 -7.25 -16.13 7.88
N LEU A 48 -8.37 -15.63 7.34
CA LEU A 48 -9.38 -16.42 6.64
C LEU A 48 -9.13 -16.49 5.13
N VAL A 49 -8.17 -15.72 4.59
CA VAL A 49 -7.85 -15.71 3.17
C VAL A 49 -6.89 -16.88 2.86
N PRO A 50 -7.32 -17.91 2.09
CA PRO A 50 -6.58 -19.17 1.99
C PRO A 50 -5.13 -19.04 1.50
N PHE A 51 -4.84 -18.06 0.64
CA PHE A 51 -3.53 -17.86 0.03
C PHE A 51 -2.67 -16.80 0.72
N PHE A 52 -3.18 -16.10 1.74
CA PHE A 52 -2.46 -14.97 2.35
C PHE A 52 -1.15 -15.42 3.00
N LYS A 53 -1.14 -16.57 3.68
CA LYS A 53 0.07 -17.10 4.33
C LYS A 53 1.17 -17.42 3.31
N ASP A 54 0.82 -18.08 2.21
CA ASP A 54 1.77 -18.48 1.18
C ASP A 54 2.34 -17.25 0.44
N GLU A 55 1.48 -16.26 0.17
CA GLU A 55 1.89 -14.98 -0.39
C GLU A 55 2.80 -14.21 0.57
N PHE A 56 2.46 -14.16 1.87
CA PHE A 56 3.28 -13.50 2.87
C PHE A 56 4.69 -14.10 2.95
N ILE A 57 4.80 -15.44 2.95
CA ILE A 57 6.11 -16.13 2.92
C ILE A 57 6.87 -15.78 1.63
N SER A 58 6.20 -15.78 0.49
CA SER A 58 6.79 -15.41 -0.79
C SER A 58 7.31 -13.97 -0.80
N ALA A 59 6.61 -13.06 -0.12
CA ALA A 59 6.99 -11.66 0.01
C ALA A 59 8.12 -11.36 1.01
N THR A 60 8.62 -12.38 1.73
CA THR A 60 9.81 -12.24 2.59
C THR A 60 11.13 -12.26 1.81
N TYR A 61 11.12 -12.73 0.56
CA TYR A 61 12.26 -12.65 -0.36
C TYR A 61 12.37 -11.23 -0.93
N PHE A 62 13.58 -10.79 -1.27
CA PHE A 62 13.79 -9.48 -1.88
C PHE A 62 14.08 -9.60 -3.39
N PRO A 63 13.28 -8.96 -4.29
CA PRO A 63 12.11 -8.13 -3.99
C PRO A 63 10.83 -8.92 -3.70
N HIS A 64 10.76 -10.17 -4.17
CA HIS A 64 9.71 -11.17 -3.93
C HIS A 64 10.19 -12.55 -4.43
N LYS A 65 9.58 -13.66 -4.00
CA LYS A 65 9.94 -15.00 -4.49
C LYS A 65 9.61 -15.21 -5.97
N ASP A 66 8.50 -14.62 -6.42
CA ASP A 66 8.14 -14.52 -7.83
C ASP A 66 8.66 -13.20 -8.41
N GLU A 67 9.75 -13.26 -9.17
CA GLU A 67 10.38 -12.12 -9.83
C GLU A 67 9.50 -11.46 -10.89
N ASN A 68 8.54 -12.19 -11.47
CA ASN A 68 7.69 -11.65 -12.53
C ASN A 68 6.82 -10.49 -12.02
N LEU A 69 6.52 -10.45 -10.72
CA LEU A 69 5.78 -9.39 -10.06
C LEU A 69 6.58 -8.08 -9.92
N PHE A 70 7.90 -8.11 -10.13
CA PHE A 70 8.83 -6.99 -9.88
C PHE A 70 9.78 -6.69 -11.05
N ARG A 71 9.35 -7.00 -12.28
CA ARG A 71 10.19 -6.88 -13.48
C ARG A 71 10.82 -5.50 -13.67
N ASN A 72 10.06 -4.42 -13.55
CA ASN A 72 10.56 -3.06 -13.76
C ASN A 72 11.57 -2.67 -12.67
N SER A 73 11.33 -3.12 -11.43
CA SER A 73 12.25 -2.90 -10.31
C SER A 73 13.56 -3.67 -10.51
N LEU A 74 13.50 -4.93 -10.97
CA LEU A 74 14.68 -5.75 -11.25
C LEU A 74 15.49 -5.22 -12.43
N GLU A 75 14.85 -4.73 -13.48
CA GLU A 75 15.53 -4.09 -14.62
C GLU A 75 16.33 -2.86 -14.16
N LYS A 76 15.73 -1.99 -13.33
CA LYS A 76 16.42 -0.82 -12.76
C LYS A 76 17.60 -1.20 -11.86
N ILE A 77 17.50 -2.28 -11.09
CA ILE A 77 18.60 -2.77 -10.24
C ILE A 77 19.78 -3.22 -11.12
N ARG A 78 19.51 -4.02 -12.17
CA ARG A 78 20.56 -4.48 -13.10
C ARG A 78 21.23 -3.32 -13.83
N GLU A 79 20.44 -2.34 -14.27
CA GLU A 79 20.98 -1.11 -14.88
C GLU A 79 21.90 -0.33 -13.93
N PHE A 80 21.59 -0.32 -12.63
CA PHE A 80 22.41 0.31 -11.61
C PHE A 80 23.71 -0.46 -11.39
N GLU A 81 23.65 -1.80 -11.27
CA GLU A 81 24.82 -2.66 -11.06
C GLU A 81 25.80 -2.61 -12.24
N THR A 82 25.31 -2.47 -13.47
CA THR A 82 26.15 -2.40 -14.68
C THR A 82 26.89 -1.06 -14.82
N LYS A 83 26.50 -0.02 -14.06
CA LYS A 83 27.12 1.31 -14.08
C LYS A 83 28.32 1.46 -13.13
N PHE A 84 28.65 0.43 -12.36
CA PHE A 84 29.82 0.35 -11.48
C PHE A 84 30.67 -0.86 -11.83
#